data_AF-A0A672H342-F1
#
_entry.id   AF-A0A672H342-F1
#
_cell.length_a   1.000
_cell.length_b   1.000
_cell.length_c   1.000
_cell.angle_alpha   90.00
_cell.angle_beta   90.00
_cell.angle_gamma   90.00
#
_symmetry.space_group_name_H-M   'P 1'
#
loop_
_entity.id
_entity.type
_entity.pdbx_description
1 polymer ?
#
loop_
_entity_poly.entity_id
_entity_poly.type
_entity_poly.pdbx_seq_one_letter_code
_entity_poly.pdbx_strand_id
1 'polypeptide(L)'
;MNASSTKQESFLSRMALNDNKAGMEGLDRDKINNIIMETSKGSRFYENELKKEQQVNQRIEKMLLQKAQITEQQLKTAQVQVDRMASSLEKSRDLSRLIVHVDMDAFYAAVEMRDCPELKDKPMAVGSMSMLVGSSMDDLLAGFYSLL
;
A
#
# COMPACT_ATOMS: atom_id res chain seq x y z
N MET A 1 -30.05 -26.25 -4.32
CA MET A 1 -28.72 -26.65 -3.85
C MET A 1 -27.99 -25.39 -3.44
N ASN A 2 -27.73 -25.25 -2.14
CA ASN A 2 -27.23 -24.02 -1.51
C ASN A 2 -25.80 -23.71 -1.95
N ALA A 3 -25.61 -22.59 -2.64
CA ALA A 3 -24.32 -21.91 -2.64
C ALA A 3 -24.30 -21.01 -1.40
N SER A 4 -23.77 -21.51 -0.29
CA SER A 4 -23.35 -20.65 0.82
C SER A 4 -22.17 -19.83 0.31
N SER A 5 -22.44 -18.65 -0.24
CA SER A 5 -21.40 -17.65 -0.49
C SER A 5 -20.95 -17.16 0.88
N THR A 6 -19.93 -17.81 1.43
CA THR A 6 -19.19 -17.31 2.57
C THR A 6 -18.70 -15.93 2.15
N LYS A 7 -19.34 -14.86 2.65
CA LYS A 7 -18.78 -13.51 2.58
C LYS A 7 -17.48 -13.59 3.39
N GLN A 8 -16.36 -13.84 2.72
CA GLN A 8 -15.09 -13.37 3.24
C GLN A 8 -15.32 -11.87 3.42
N GLU A 9 -15.39 -11.42 4.67
CA GLU A 9 -15.33 -10.00 4.98
C GLU A 9 -14.02 -9.52 4.35
N SER A 10 -14.14 -8.86 3.20
CA SER A 10 -13.02 -8.22 2.55
C SER A 10 -12.42 -7.27 3.57
N PHE A 11 -11.20 -7.55 4.02
CA PHE A 11 -10.48 -6.65 4.91
C PHE A 11 -10.52 -5.25 4.31
N LEU A 12 -10.85 -4.25 5.14
CA LEU A 12 -10.83 -2.85 4.74
C LEU A 12 -9.46 -2.55 4.14
N SER A 13 -9.37 -2.38 2.82
CA SER A 13 -8.07 -2.36 2.12
C SER A 13 -7.15 -1.25 2.62
N ARG A 14 -7.72 -0.19 3.21
CA ARG A 14 -7.02 0.98 3.76
C ARG A 14 -6.57 0.81 5.21
N MET A 15 -7.07 -0.22 5.90
CA MET A 15 -6.69 -0.57 7.28
C MET A 15 -5.89 -1.87 7.34
N ALA A 16 -5.92 -2.68 6.28
CA ALA A 16 -5.08 -3.84 6.19
C ALA A 16 -3.59 -3.45 6.17
N LEU A 17 -2.75 -4.36 6.65
CA LEU A 17 -1.30 -4.28 6.54
C LEU A 17 -0.90 -4.04 5.08
N ASN A 18 -0.16 -2.95 4.87
CA ASN A 18 0.52 -2.68 3.62
C ASN A 18 1.93 -3.26 3.68
N ASP A 19 2.13 -4.36 2.97
CA ASP A 19 3.37 -5.13 2.91
C ASP A 19 4.25 -4.80 1.69
N ASN A 20 3.92 -3.75 0.92
CA ASN A 20 4.72 -3.32 -0.23
C ASN A 20 6.01 -2.57 0.17
N LYS A 21 6.52 -2.81 1.38
CA LYS A 21 7.74 -2.21 1.91
C LYS A 21 8.81 -3.30 2.10
N ALA A 22 10.07 -2.97 1.83
CA ALA A 22 11.20 -3.85 2.09
C ALA A 22 11.23 -4.31 3.56
N GLY A 23 11.58 -5.59 3.79
CA GLY A 23 11.68 -6.17 5.13
C GLY A 23 10.35 -6.67 5.71
N MET A 24 9.28 -6.68 4.91
CA MET A 24 7.95 -7.20 5.30
C MET A 24 7.68 -8.60 4.75
N GLU A 25 8.68 -9.24 4.14
CA GLU A 25 8.55 -10.58 3.57
C GLU A 25 8.37 -11.64 4.67
N GLY A 26 7.46 -12.59 4.46
CA GLY A 26 7.26 -13.72 5.37
C GLY A 26 6.36 -13.47 6.58
N LEU A 27 5.72 -12.30 6.67
CA LEU A 27 4.75 -11.97 7.72
C LEU A 27 3.42 -12.72 7.55
N ASP A 28 2.82 -13.11 8.68
CA ASP A 28 1.46 -13.64 8.72
C ASP A 28 0.44 -12.48 8.63
N ARG A 29 0.05 -12.17 7.40
CA ARG A 29 -0.87 -11.06 7.08
C ARG A 29 -2.21 -11.21 7.76
N ASP A 30 -2.77 -12.42 7.80
CA ASP A 30 -4.11 -12.64 8.35
C ASP A 30 -4.10 -12.40 9.85
N LYS A 31 -3.09 -12.91 10.56
CA LYS A 31 -2.93 -12.66 11.99
C LYS A 31 -2.79 -11.17 12.29
N ILE A 32 -1.94 -10.45 11.56
CA ILE A 32 -1.71 -9.02 11.78
C ILE A 32 -2.99 -8.22 11.46
N ASN A 33 -3.65 -8.51 10.35
CA ASN A 33 -4.90 -7.86 9.96
C ASN A 33 -6.02 -8.09 10.98
N ASN A 34 -6.11 -9.28 11.58
CA ASN A 34 -7.06 -9.57 12.64
C ASN A 34 -6.80 -8.69 13.87
N ILE A 35 -5.54 -8.54 14.30
CA ILE A 35 -5.18 -7.67 15.42
C ILE A 35 -5.54 -6.21 15.14
N ILE A 36 -5.24 -5.71 13.93
CA ILE A 36 -5.58 -4.34 13.52
C ILE A 36 -7.09 -4.14 13.55
N MET A 37 -7.84 -5.11 13.01
CA MET A 37 -9.29 -5.06 12.94
C MET A 37 -9.91 -5.05 14.35
N GLU A 38 -9.49 -5.97 15.21
CA GLU A 38 -9.97 -6.06 16.61
C GLU A 38 -9.70 -4.77 17.38
N THR A 39 -8.51 -4.18 17.21
CA THR A 39 -8.11 -2.96 17.93
C THR A 39 -8.82 -1.72 17.40
N SER A 40 -9.18 -1.69 16.12
CA SER A 40 -9.72 -0.50 15.47
C SER A 40 -11.24 -0.44 15.40
N LYS A 41 -11.93 -1.59 15.46
CA LYS A 41 -13.38 -1.71 15.25
C LYS A 41 -14.16 -0.88 16.27
N GLY A 42 -15.15 -0.13 15.78
CA GLY A 42 -15.98 0.76 16.60
C GLY A 42 -15.39 2.15 16.87
N SER A 43 -14.17 2.44 16.38
CA SER A 43 -13.63 3.80 16.41
C SER A 43 -14.25 4.69 15.33
N ARG A 44 -14.23 6.01 15.55
CA ARG A 44 -14.60 7.00 14.51
C ARG A 44 -13.72 6.89 13.26
N PHE A 45 -12.45 6.50 13.43
CA PHE A 45 -11.53 6.26 12.32
C PHE A 45 -12.01 5.08 11.46
N TYR A 46 -12.34 3.96 12.11
CA TYR A 46 -12.88 2.77 11.43
C TYR A 46 -14.17 3.08 10.65
N GLU A 47 -15.12 3.80 11.23
CA GLU A 47 -16.34 4.23 10.54
C GLU A 47 -16.05 5.11 9.32
N ASN A 48 -15.04 5.97 9.40
CA ASN A 48 -14.61 6.81 8.29
C ASN A 48 -13.94 6.00 7.17
N GLU A 49 -13.10 5.03 7.53
CA GLU A 49 -12.48 4.13 6.54
C GLU A 49 -13.51 3.24 5.83
N LEU A 50 -14.54 2.77 6.53
CA LEU A 50 -15.70 2.11 5.91
C LEU A 50 -16.40 3.00 4.87
N LYS A 51 -16.65 4.27 5.21
CA LYS A 51 -17.28 5.22 4.28
C LYS A 51 -16.39 5.48 3.05
N LYS A 52 -15.08 5.64 3.24
CA LYS A 52 -14.13 5.81 2.13
C LYS A 52 -14.05 4.57 1.25
N GLU A 53 -14.08 3.38 1.83
CA GLU A 53 -14.06 2.14 1.06
C GLU A 53 -15.32 2.02 0.19
N GLN A 54 -16.50 2.32 0.74
CA GLN A 54 -17.74 2.37 -0.04
C GLN A 54 -17.63 3.35 -1.23
N GLN A 55 -17.07 4.54 -1.02
CA GLN A 55 -16.86 5.52 -2.10
C GLN A 55 -15.89 4.99 -3.18
N VAL A 56 -14.81 4.32 -2.78
CA VAL A 56 -13.87 3.70 -3.72
C VAL A 56 -14.56 2.59 -4.51
N ASN A 57 -15.33 1.72 -3.85
CA ASN A 57 -16.06 0.64 -4.51
C ASN A 57 -17.08 1.17 -5.52
N GLN A 58 -17.84 2.22 -5.17
CA GLN A 58 -18.75 2.89 -6.11
C GLN A 58 -18.00 3.45 -7.33
N ARG A 59 -16.79 3.99 -7.13
CA ARG A 59 -15.95 4.49 -8.24
C ARG A 59 -15.45 3.34 -9.13
N ILE A 60 -15.08 2.20 -8.54
CA ILE A 60 -14.69 0.99 -9.28
C ILE A 60 -15.86 0.48 -10.10
N GLU A 61 -17.06 0.36 -9.52
CA GLU A 61 -18.27 -0.07 -10.22
C GLU A 61 -18.57 0.84 -11.41
N LYS A 62 -18.52 2.16 -11.21
CA LYS A 62 -18.69 3.14 -12.30
C LYS A 62 -17.66 2.94 -13.41
N MET A 63 -16.40 2.70 -13.05
CA MET A 63 -15.33 2.45 -14.02
C MET A 63 -15.54 1.15 -14.79
N LEU A 64 -15.99 0.08 -14.11
CA LEU A 64 -16.30 -1.20 -14.76
C LEU A 64 -17.48 -1.08 -15.73
N LEU A 65 -18.52 -0.33 -15.36
CA LEU A 65 -19.64 -0.04 -16.26
C LEU A 65 -19.20 0.75 -17.49
N GLN A 66 -18.34 1.76 -17.31
CA GLN A 66 -17.77 2.52 -18.42
C GLN A 66 -16.91 1.62 -19.32
N LYS A 67 -16.07 0.76 -18.73
CA LYS A 67 -15.25 -0.22 -19.46
C LYS A 67 -16.11 -1.16 -20.30
N ALA A 68 -17.24 -1.63 -19.77
CA ALA A 68 -18.15 -2.53 -20.47
C ALA A 68 -18.83 -1.89 -21.69
N GLN A 69 -18.93 -0.56 -21.74
CA GLN A 69 -19.50 0.19 -22.86
C GLN A 69 -18.47 0.51 -23.97
N ILE A 70 -17.18 0.22 -23.75
CA ILE A 70 -16.14 0.48 -24.75
C ILE A 70 -16.27 -0.51 -25.90
N THR A 71 -16.44 0.02 -27.11
CA THR A 71 -16.50 -0.78 -28.33
C THR A 71 -15.10 -1.18 -28.82
N GLU A 72 -15.02 -2.28 -29.56
CA GLU A 72 -13.77 -2.73 -30.17
C GLU A 72 -13.17 -1.67 -31.11
N GLN A 73 -14.01 -0.92 -31.83
CA GLN A 73 -13.56 0.15 -32.72
C GLN A 73 -12.94 1.32 -31.95
N GLN A 74 -13.54 1.73 -30.83
CA GLN A 74 -12.97 2.75 -29.95
C GLN A 74 -11.64 2.28 -29.36
N LEU A 75 -11.56 1.01 -28.95
CA LEU A 75 -10.34 0.41 -28.42
C LEU A 75 -9.22 0.41 -29.48
N LYS A 76 -9.52 0.01 -30.72
CA LYS A 76 -8.57 0.05 -31.85
C LYS A 76 -8.10 1.47 -32.14
N THR A 77 -9.00 2.45 -32.09
CA THR A 77 -8.66 3.86 -32.32
C THR A 77 -7.75 4.39 -31.22
N ALA A 78 -8.08 4.10 -29.95
CA ALA A 78 -7.27 4.46 -28.80
C ALA A 78 -5.88 3.80 -28.85
N GLN A 79 -5.81 2.53 -29.26
CA GLN A 79 -4.54 1.81 -29.41
C GLN A 79 -3.61 2.53 -30.40
N VAL A 80 -4.10 2.88 -31.59
CA VAL A 80 -3.30 3.60 -32.61
C VAL A 80 -2.82 4.96 -32.08
N GLN A 81 -3.67 5.67 -31.33
CA GLN A 81 -3.29 6.95 -30.74
C GLN A 81 -2.21 6.78 -29.65
N VAL A 82 -2.36 5.81 -28.77
CA VAL A 82 -1.40 5.48 -27.70
C VAL A 82 -0.07 5.02 -28.29
N ASP A 83 -0.08 4.18 -29.32
CA ASP A 83 1.14 3.68 -29.97
C ASP A 83 1.94 4.82 -30.62
N ARG A 84 1.25 5.79 -31.22
CA ARG A 84 1.91 7.00 -31.76
C ARG A 84 2.57 7.82 -30.65
N MET A 85 1.89 7.99 -29.51
CA MET A 85 2.45 8.68 -28.35
C MET A 85 3.64 7.93 -27.78
N ALA A 86 3.51 6.62 -27.57
CA ALA A 86 4.59 5.77 -27.07
C ALA A 86 5.81 5.80 -28.00
N SER A 87 5.60 5.72 -29.32
CA SER A 87 6.68 5.85 -30.31
C SER A 87 7.37 7.21 -30.25
N SER A 88 6.61 8.30 -30.04
CA SER A 88 7.19 9.64 -29.87
C SER A 88 8.03 9.74 -28.60
N LEU A 89 7.52 9.22 -27.48
CA LEU A 89 8.23 9.21 -26.20
C LEU A 89 9.52 8.39 -26.29
N GLU A 90 9.47 7.24 -26.96
CA GLU A 90 10.63 6.39 -27.17
C GLU A 90 11.70 7.07 -28.02
N LYS A 91 11.30 7.76 -29.10
CA LYS A 91 12.23 8.54 -29.94
C LYS A 91 12.92 9.67 -29.17
N SER A 92 12.25 10.23 -28.17
CA SER A 92 12.79 11.28 -27.30
C SER A 92 13.51 10.75 -26.05
N ARG A 93 13.66 9.43 -25.89
CA ARG A 93 14.33 8.85 -24.72
C ARG A 93 15.79 9.27 -24.67
N ASP A 94 16.15 10.03 -23.63
CA ASP A 94 17.51 10.48 -23.37
C ASP A 94 18.19 9.55 -22.35
N LEU A 95 19.17 8.77 -22.80
CA LEU A 95 19.99 7.88 -21.96
C LEU A 95 21.38 8.46 -21.67
N SER A 96 21.64 9.72 -22.01
CA SER A 96 22.95 10.36 -21.78
C SER A 96 23.19 10.73 -20.32
N ARG A 97 22.13 10.76 -19.50
CA ARG A 97 22.17 11.17 -18.11
C ARG A 97 22.37 9.98 -17.19
N LEU A 98 23.31 10.10 -16.27
CA LEU A 98 23.38 9.24 -15.09
C LEU A 98 22.55 9.89 -13.98
N ILE A 99 21.46 9.24 -13.59
CA ILE A 99 20.60 9.68 -12.49
C ILE A 99 20.86 8.74 -11.31
N VAL A 100 21.28 9.31 -10.17
CA VAL A 100 21.50 8.57 -8.92
C VAL A 100 20.42 8.98 -7.93
N HIS A 101 19.70 8.00 -7.40
CA HIS A 101 18.78 8.17 -6.28
C HIS A 101 19.42 7.55 -5.04
N VAL A 102 19.52 8.34 -3.96
CA VAL A 102 20.05 7.88 -2.67
C VAL A 102 18.91 7.90 -1.68
N ASP A 103 18.64 6.76 -1.07
CA ASP A 103 17.66 6.58 0.00
C ASP A 103 18.37 6.06 1.25
N MET A 104 17.98 6.56 2.41
CA MET A 104 18.62 6.21 3.68
C MET A 104 17.85 5.09 4.36
N ASP A 105 18.52 3.96 4.61
CA ASP A 105 17.91 2.80 5.27
C ASP A 105 17.38 3.16 6.66
N ALA A 106 16.06 3.01 6.84
CA ALA A 106 15.37 3.23 8.10
C ALA A 106 15.78 4.54 8.82
N PHE A 107 15.96 5.64 8.05
CA PHE A 107 16.66 6.86 8.46
C PHE A 107 16.49 7.28 9.93
N TYR A 108 15.26 7.52 10.40
CA TYR A 108 15.04 7.97 11.77
C TYR A 108 15.41 6.90 12.81
N ALA A 109 15.03 5.64 12.59
CA ALA A 109 15.41 4.55 13.48
C ALA A 109 16.93 4.33 13.49
N ALA A 110 17.60 4.49 12.33
CA ALA A 110 19.06 4.38 12.24
C ALA A 110 19.78 5.49 13.02
N VAL A 111 19.24 6.71 13.05
CA VAL A 111 19.76 7.80 13.90
C VAL A 111 19.61 7.45 15.38
N GLU A 112 18.42 7.01 15.81
CA GLU A 112 18.19 6.62 17.22
C GLU A 112 19.08 5.44 17.64
N MET A 113 19.29 4.43 16.78
CA MET A 113 20.18 3.29 17.06
C MET A 113 21.67 3.68 17.07
N ARG A 114 22.05 4.74 16.35
CA ARG A 114 23.41 5.30 16.41
C ARG A 114 23.65 5.97 17.75
N ASP A 115 22.69 6.78 18.19
CA ASP A 115 22.82 7.62 19.39
C ASP A 115 22.56 6.80 20.68
N CYS A 116 21.72 5.77 20.61
CA CYS A 116 21.41 4.82 21.68
C CYS A 116 21.68 3.37 21.20
N PRO A 117 22.93 2.88 21.26
CA PRO A 117 23.32 1.58 20.70
C PRO A 117 22.59 0.37 21.28
N GLU A 118 22.03 0.44 22.50
CA GLU A 118 21.23 -0.62 23.11
C GLU A 118 19.89 -0.91 22.40
N LEU A 119 19.53 -0.09 21.40
CA LEU A 119 18.35 -0.27 20.55
C LEU A 119 18.62 -1.14 19.32
N LYS A 120 19.89 -1.41 18.98
CA LYS A 120 20.25 -2.13 17.73
C LYS A 120 19.67 -3.52 17.61
N ASP A 121 19.62 -4.26 18.72
CA ASP A 121 19.14 -5.64 18.76
C ASP A 121 17.69 -5.74 19.24
N LYS A 122 16.92 -4.64 19.13
CA LYS A 122 15.54 -4.56 19.62
C LYS A 122 14.60 -4.04 18.52
N PRO A 123 13.42 -4.66 18.34
CA PRO A 123 12.35 -4.06 17.54
C PRO A 123 12.01 -2.67 18.10
N MET A 124 12.14 -1.66 17.25
CA MET A 124 11.85 -0.27 17.62
C MET A 124 11.30 0.55 16.45
N ALA A 125 10.42 1.47 16.81
CA ALA A 125 9.85 2.48 15.93
C ALA A 125 10.01 3.88 16.52
N VAL A 126 10.11 4.88 15.64
CA VAL A 126 10.21 6.30 15.97
C VAL A 126 8.84 6.94 15.79
N GLY A 127 8.38 7.68 16.80
CA GLY A 127 7.09 8.38 16.77
C GLY A 127 6.44 8.47 18.14
N SER A 128 5.12 8.32 18.18
CA SER A 128 4.31 8.31 19.39
C SER A 128 3.25 7.21 19.32
N MET A 129 2.52 6.98 20.41
CA MET A 129 1.36 6.07 20.42
C MET A 129 0.26 6.48 19.44
N SER A 130 0.25 7.73 18.98
CA SER A 130 -0.72 8.21 18.00
C SER A 130 -0.30 8.00 16.54
N MET A 131 1.01 7.95 16.25
CA MET A 131 1.52 7.83 14.88
C MET A 131 3.02 7.50 14.88
N LEU A 132 3.44 6.61 13.98
CA LEU A 132 4.83 6.21 13.77
C LEU A 132 5.36 6.79 12.46
N VAL A 133 6.59 7.30 12.47
CA VAL A 133 7.23 7.95 11.30
C VAL A 133 8.31 7.09 10.64
N GLY A 134 8.81 6.08 11.35
CA GLY A 134 9.79 5.13 10.83
C GLY A 134 10.01 3.98 11.81
N SER A 135 10.52 2.87 11.33
CA SER A 135 10.84 1.70 12.15
C SER A 135 12.15 1.07 11.71
N SER A 136 12.81 0.39 12.65
CA SER A 136 14.00 -0.43 12.38
C SER A 136 13.64 -1.65 11.53
N MET A 137 14.64 -2.22 10.85
CA MET A 137 14.42 -3.36 9.96
C MET A 137 13.95 -4.62 10.72
N ASP A 138 14.42 -4.82 11.96
CA ASP A 138 13.99 -5.95 12.79
C ASP A 138 12.54 -5.80 13.29
N ASP A 139 12.04 -4.57 13.39
CA ASP A 139 10.63 -4.27 13.71
C ASP A 139 9.69 -4.50 12.52
N LEU A 140 10.20 -4.36 11.28
CA LEU A 140 9.48 -4.70 10.05
C LEU A 140 9.21 -6.21 9.97
N LEU A 141 10.21 -7.03 10.34
CA LEU A 141 10.07 -8.49 10.44
C LEU A 141 9.09 -8.93 11.53
N ALA A 142 8.82 -8.07 12.51
CA ALA A 142 7.82 -8.31 13.56
C ALA A 142 6.41 -7.82 13.15
N GLY A 143 6.25 -7.20 11.98
CA GLY A 143 4.96 -6.71 11.46
C GLY A 143 4.48 -5.41 12.10
N PHE A 144 5.34 -4.74 12.88
CA PHE A 144 5.06 -3.43 13.47
C PHE A 144 5.51 -2.34 12.50
N TYR A 145 4.77 -2.19 11.39
CA TYR A 145 4.90 -0.99 10.58
C TYR A 145 3.85 0.05 10.93
N SER A 146 4.17 1.30 10.59
CA SER A 146 3.32 2.49 10.71
C SER A 146 1.96 2.25 10.05
N LEU A 147 1.05 1.71 10.86
CA LEU A 147 -0.38 1.88 10.74
C LEU A 147 -0.74 3.02 11.70
N LEU A 148 -0.53 4.24 11.24
CA LEU A 148 -1.38 5.42 11.41
C LEU A 148 -0.89 6.53 10.49
#